data_AF-A0A1Q4ALQ9-F1
#
_entry.id   AF-A0A1Q4ALQ9-F1
#
_cell.length_a   1.000
_cell.length_b   1.000
_cell.length_c   1.000
_cell.angle_alpha   90.00
_cell.angle_beta   90.00
_cell.angle_gamma   90.00
#
_symmetry.space_group_name_H-M   'P 1'
#
loop_
_entity.id
_entity.type
_entity.pdbx_description
1 polymer ?
#
loop_
_entity_poly.entity_id
_entity_poly.type
_entity_poly.pdbx_seq_one_letter_code
_entity_poly.pdbx_strand_id
1 'polypeptide(L)'
;MSVIDELMDEFAREDGFFLGLHQRQFDPVAAERALQILKRVDFGADHGANYRILDILYNAEVQLGIYAFHNRDDQEFNKYNDLLSSEIMDRFNAVRMLGETLTTHRVKAMFEGREWRKNDGASEAAIEQLGIVVPFVLPQSYLALLAFSNSGEGDLPVQPLWFVLNSVEDVIETARGGTFKEFFPGFFVIGSNGAGEAIAFDLRLTGSRPIVAFDMTNIDLDESVLPIAPDFDAFIEMIGRSAD
;
A
#
# COMPACT_ATOMS: atom_id res chain seq x y z
N MET A 1 13.87 -28.77 -5.27
CA MET A 1 13.31 -27.87 -6.30
C MET A 1 12.50 -26.82 -5.56
N SER A 2 12.72 -25.54 -5.82
CA SER A 2 11.87 -24.51 -5.23
C SER A 2 10.51 -24.47 -5.93
N VAL A 3 9.48 -23.91 -5.30
CA VAL A 3 8.17 -23.73 -5.95
C VAL A 3 8.28 -22.83 -7.19
N ILE A 4 9.24 -21.90 -7.20
CA ILE A 4 9.56 -21.07 -8.36
C ILE A 4 10.08 -21.95 -9.51
N ASP A 5 11.01 -22.87 -9.22
CA ASP A 5 11.53 -23.81 -10.22
C ASP A 5 10.41 -24.70 -10.75
N GLU A 6 9.52 -25.20 -9.88
CA GLU A 6 8.36 -25.99 -10.29
C GLU A 6 7.39 -25.23 -11.21
N LEU A 7 7.13 -23.95 -10.90
CA LEU A 7 6.31 -23.08 -11.76
C LEU A 7 6.97 -22.81 -13.10
N MET A 8 8.27 -22.49 -13.09
CA MET A 8 9.03 -22.26 -14.31
C MET A 8 9.11 -23.51 -15.19
N ASP A 9 9.30 -24.68 -14.58
CA ASP A 9 9.25 -25.96 -15.26
C ASP A 9 7.86 -26.19 -15.88
N GLU A 10 6.78 -25.92 -15.15
CA GLU A 10 5.41 -26.05 -15.68
C GLU A 10 5.15 -25.13 -16.88
N PHE A 11 5.77 -23.95 -16.94
CA PHE A 11 5.70 -23.06 -18.09
C PHE A 11 6.50 -23.58 -19.30
N ALA A 12 7.64 -24.22 -19.07
CA ALA A 12 8.57 -24.63 -20.13
C ALA A 12 8.33 -26.05 -20.67
N ARG A 13 7.63 -26.89 -19.92
CA ARG A 13 7.37 -28.29 -20.28
C ARG A 13 6.53 -28.42 -21.54
N GLU A 14 6.87 -29.42 -22.37
CA GLU A 14 6.14 -29.75 -23.59
C GLU A 14 4.67 -30.13 -23.34
N ASP A 15 4.41 -30.80 -22.22
CA ASP A 15 3.08 -31.16 -21.70
C ASP A 15 2.59 -30.21 -20.59
N GLY A 16 3.18 -29.03 -20.52
CA GLY A 16 2.87 -28.01 -19.53
C GLY A 16 1.57 -27.27 -19.86
N PHE A 17 0.83 -26.85 -18.83
CA PHE A 17 -0.45 -26.16 -19.00
C PHE A 17 -0.30 -24.88 -19.84
N PHE A 18 0.65 -24.01 -19.49
CA PHE A 18 0.82 -22.71 -20.15
C PHE A 18 1.32 -22.85 -21.59
N LEU A 19 2.19 -23.83 -21.86
CA LEU A 19 2.61 -24.12 -23.24
C LEU A 19 1.46 -24.73 -24.06
N GLY A 20 0.66 -25.62 -23.45
CA GLY A 20 -0.56 -26.14 -24.07
C GLY A 20 -1.52 -25.03 -24.48
N LEU A 21 -1.74 -24.05 -23.58
CA LEU A 21 -2.53 -22.85 -23.92
C LEU A 21 -1.97 -22.12 -25.14
N HIS A 22 -0.63 -21.95 -25.24
CA HIS A 22 0.00 -21.36 -26.42
C HIS A 22 -0.27 -22.10 -27.72
N GLN A 23 -0.34 -23.42 -27.63
CA GLN A 23 -0.66 -24.31 -28.76
C GLN A 23 -2.17 -24.44 -28.99
N ARG A 24 -3.01 -23.74 -28.22
CA ARG A 24 -4.47 -23.82 -28.23
C ARG A 24 -4.97 -25.24 -27.93
N GLN A 25 -4.26 -25.95 -27.06
CA GLN A 25 -4.63 -27.26 -26.55
C GLN A 25 -4.87 -27.16 -25.06
N PHE A 26 -6.08 -27.51 -24.63
CA PHE A 26 -6.41 -27.59 -23.22
C PHE A 26 -6.20 -29.03 -22.73
N ASP A 27 -5.40 -29.17 -21.67
CA ASP A 27 -5.22 -30.43 -20.94
C ASP A 27 -5.62 -30.21 -19.46
N PRO A 28 -6.72 -30.82 -18.99
CA PRO A 28 -7.17 -30.67 -17.61
C PRO A 28 -6.20 -31.29 -16.58
N VAL A 29 -5.40 -32.29 -16.97
CA VAL A 29 -4.38 -32.88 -16.08
C VAL A 29 -3.24 -31.89 -15.86
N ALA A 30 -2.80 -31.21 -16.92
CA ALA A 30 -1.83 -30.14 -16.83
C ALA A 30 -2.39 -28.94 -16.03
N ALA A 31 -3.65 -28.56 -16.26
CA ALA A 31 -4.31 -27.49 -15.52
C ALA A 31 -4.40 -27.76 -14.01
N GLU A 32 -4.79 -28.97 -13.63
CA GLU A 32 -4.82 -29.39 -12.22
C GLU A 32 -3.42 -29.33 -11.60
N ARG A 33 -2.39 -29.83 -12.30
CA ARG A 33 -1.01 -29.79 -11.82
C ARG A 33 -0.53 -28.34 -11.61
N ALA A 34 -0.77 -27.46 -12.58
CA ALA A 34 -0.44 -26.04 -12.46
C ALA A 34 -1.14 -25.39 -11.26
N LEU A 35 -2.43 -25.70 -11.03
CA LEU A 35 -3.18 -25.21 -9.88
C LEU A 35 -2.58 -25.69 -8.55
N GLN A 36 -2.14 -26.95 -8.46
CA GLN A 36 -1.50 -27.48 -7.25
C GLN A 36 -0.14 -26.84 -6.97
N ILE A 37 0.61 -26.47 -8.01
CA ILE A 37 1.87 -25.72 -7.85
C ILE A 37 1.58 -24.31 -7.35
N LEU A 38 0.63 -23.60 -7.96
CA LEU A 38 0.21 -22.25 -7.55
C LEU A 38 -0.25 -22.21 -6.09
N LYS A 39 -0.99 -23.23 -5.63
CA LYS A 39 -1.43 -23.34 -4.23
C LYS A 39 -0.29 -23.37 -3.22
N ARG A 40 0.88 -23.84 -3.63
CA ARG A 40 2.09 -23.94 -2.79
C ARG A 40 2.98 -22.71 -2.84
N VAL A 41 2.66 -21.73 -3.69
CA VAL A 41 3.38 -20.45 -3.73
C VAL A 41 3.15 -19.73 -2.41
N ASP A 42 4.25 -19.31 -1.80
CA ASP A 42 4.28 -18.52 -0.58
C ASP A 42 5.31 -17.39 -0.72
N PHE A 43 5.07 -16.29 -0.02
CA PHE A 43 5.92 -15.10 -0.08
C PHE A 43 6.71 -14.95 1.22
N GLY A 44 8.01 -14.73 1.08
CA GLY A 44 8.93 -14.67 2.21
C GLY A 44 9.61 -13.31 2.35
N ALA A 45 10.66 -13.27 3.17
CA ALA A 45 11.49 -12.08 3.34
C ALA A 45 12.43 -11.79 2.14
N ASP A 46 12.59 -12.74 1.22
CA ASP A 46 13.40 -12.54 0.01
C ASP A 46 12.60 -11.78 -1.05
N HIS A 47 12.82 -10.47 -1.11
CA HIS A 47 12.19 -9.60 -2.10
C HIS A 47 12.50 -10.03 -3.55
N GLY A 48 13.72 -10.46 -3.83
CA GLY A 48 14.12 -10.89 -5.18
C GLY A 48 13.35 -12.14 -5.64
N ALA A 49 13.14 -13.09 -4.72
CA ALA A 49 12.28 -14.24 -4.97
C ALA A 49 10.81 -13.83 -5.18
N ASN A 50 10.28 -12.95 -4.33
CA ASN A 50 8.90 -12.47 -4.46
C ASN A 50 8.65 -11.75 -5.80
N TYR A 51 9.59 -10.92 -6.28
CA TYR A 51 9.49 -10.27 -7.59
C TYR A 51 9.42 -11.28 -8.74
N ARG A 52 10.23 -12.34 -8.69
CA ARG A 52 10.18 -13.40 -9.72
C ARG A 52 8.83 -14.13 -9.71
N ILE A 53 8.30 -14.42 -8.53
CA ILE A 53 6.97 -15.05 -8.40
C ILE A 53 5.91 -14.13 -9.01
N LEU A 54 5.91 -12.84 -8.66
CA LEU A 54 4.94 -11.87 -9.18
C LEU A 54 4.98 -11.76 -10.71
N ASP A 55 6.17 -11.74 -11.29
CA ASP A 55 6.34 -11.71 -12.75
C ASP A 55 5.73 -12.96 -13.41
N ILE A 56 5.98 -14.15 -12.84
CA ILE A 56 5.41 -15.40 -13.35
C ILE A 56 3.87 -15.40 -13.22
N LEU A 57 3.34 -14.98 -12.06
CA LEU A 57 1.90 -14.89 -11.82
C LEU A 57 1.21 -13.91 -12.77
N TYR A 58 1.83 -12.77 -13.03
CA TYR A 58 1.32 -11.78 -13.99
C TYR A 58 1.28 -12.36 -15.41
N ASN A 59 2.36 -13.01 -15.84
CA ASN A 59 2.39 -13.67 -17.15
C ASN A 59 1.31 -14.77 -17.24
N ALA A 60 1.12 -15.57 -16.19
CA ALA A 60 0.06 -16.58 -16.13
C ALA A 60 -1.34 -15.99 -16.34
N GLU A 61 -1.65 -14.89 -15.63
CA GLU A 61 -2.94 -14.19 -15.72
C GLU A 61 -3.18 -13.64 -17.13
N VAL A 62 -2.15 -13.02 -17.74
CA VAL A 62 -2.24 -12.50 -19.11
C VAL A 62 -2.52 -13.63 -20.11
N GLN A 63 -1.83 -14.77 -19.99
CA GLN A 63 -2.08 -15.91 -20.88
C GLN A 63 -3.49 -16.46 -20.71
N LEU A 64 -3.96 -16.66 -19.47
CA LEU A 64 -5.33 -17.11 -19.20
C LEU A 64 -6.36 -16.19 -19.87
N GLY A 65 -6.21 -14.87 -19.72
CA GLY A 65 -7.09 -13.88 -20.35
C GLY A 65 -7.11 -13.95 -21.88
N ILE A 66 -5.94 -14.11 -22.52
CA ILE A 66 -5.84 -14.24 -23.97
C ILE A 66 -6.56 -15.50 -24.46
N TYR A 67 -6.37 -16.64 -23.78
CA TYR A 67 -6.91 -17.92 -24.22
C TYR A 67 -8.35 -18.18 -23.79
N ALA A 68 -8.86 -17.47 -22.79
CA ALA A 68 -10.27 -17.54 -22.40
C ALA A 68 -11.21 -17.19 -23.56
N PHE A 69 -10.85 -16.21 -24.40
CA PHE A 69 -11.65 -15.88 -25.58
C PHE A 69 -11.78 -17.06 -26.58
N HIS A 70 -10.71 -17.85 -26.71
CA HIS A 70 -10.63 -18.97 -27.66
C HIS A 70 -11.31 -20.24 -27.17
N ASN A 71 -11.44 -20.41 -25.84
CA ASN A 71 -11.98 -21.61 -25.22
C ASN A 71 -13.29 -21.37 -24.45
N ARG A 72 -13.96 -20.23 -24.68
CA ARG A 72 -15.16 -19.81 -23.93
C ARG A 72 -16.31 -20.83 -23.91
N ASP A 73 -16.39 -21.70 -24.91
CA ASP A 73 -17.44 -22.71 -25.03
C ASP A 73 -17.05 -24.06 -24.38
N ASP A 74 -15.79 -24.20 -23.92
CA ASP A 74 -15.28 -25.36 -23.20
C ASP A 74 -15.50 -25.21 -21.69
N GLN A 75 -16.39 -26.03 -21.14
CA GLN A 75 -16.75 -25.98 -19.72
C GLN A 75 -15.60 -26.37 -18.79
N GLU A 76 -14.74 -27.29 -19.22
CA GLU A 76 -13.63 -27.77 -18.39
C GLU A 76 -12.52 -26.73 -18.36
N PHE A 77 -12.23 -26.10 -19.51
CA PHE A 77 -11.36 -24.93 -19.56
C PHE A 77 -11.90 -23.82 -18.66
N ASN A 78 -13.18 -23.43 -18.77
CA ASN A 78 -13.75 -22.34 -17.99
C ASN A 78 -13.61 -22.59 -16.48
N LYS A 79 -13.88 -23.81 -16.02
CA LYS A 79 -13.67 -24.21 -14.62
C LYS A 79 -12.22 -23.96 -14.16
N TYR A 80 -11.24 -24.41 -14.93
CA TYR A 80 -9.83 -24.27 -14.55
C TYR A 80 -9.33 -22.83 -14.69
N ASN A 81 -9.80 -22.09 -15.68
CA ASN A 81 -9.54 -20.67 -15.85
C ASN A 81 -9.99 -19.88 -14.60
N ASP A 82 -11.19 -20.15 -14.10
CA ASP A 82 -11.71 -19.49 -12.89
C ASP A 82 -10.89 -19.85 -11.64
N LEU A 83 -10.57 -21.15 -11.46
CA LEU A 83 -9.78 -21.60 -10.32
C LEU A 83 -8.36 -21.01 -10.32
N LEU A 84 -7.69 -21.01 -11.46
CA LEU A 84 -6.34 -20.47 -11.61
C LEU A 84 -6.33 -18.95 -11.43
N SER A 85 -7.29 -18.24 -12.04
CA SER A 85 -7.42 -16.78 -11.90
C SER A 85 -7.68 -16.38 -10.44
N SER A 86 -8.55 -17.11 -9.74
CA SER A 86 -8.80 -16.90 -8.31
C SER A 86 -7.53 -17.12 -7.48
N GLU A 87 -6.81 -18.22 -7.72
CA GLU A 87 -5.60 -18.53 -6.96
C GLU A 87 -4.48 -17.50 -7.20
N ILE A 88 -4.32 -17.03 -8.43
CA ILE A 88 -3.38 -15.96 -8.79
C ILE A 88 -3.74 -14.67 -8.05
N MET A 89 -5.02 -14.29 -8.05
CA MET A 89 -5.50 -13.10 -7.34
C MET A 89 -5.26 -13.22 -5.82
N ASP A 90 -5.49 -14.40 -5.24
CA ASP A 90 -5.19 -14.67 -3.83
C ASP A 90 -3.70 -14.51 -3.53
N ARG A 91 -2.81 -14.90 -4.44
CA ARG A 91 -1.35 -14.69 -4.28
C ARG A 91 -0.94 -13.22 -4.40
N PHE A 92 -1.52 -12.46 -5.32
CA PHE A 92 -1.30 -11.02 -5.36
C PHE A 92 -1.76 -10.34 -4.06
N ASN A 93 -2.91 -10.73 -3.52
CA ASN A 93 -3.39 -10.26 -2.24
C ASN A 93 -2.45 -10.65 -1.08
N ALA A 94 -1.92 -11.88 -1.07
CA ALA A 94 -0.99 -12.33 -0.05
C ALA A 94 0.30 -11.47 0.01
N VAL A 95 0.87 -11.10 -1.14
CA VAL A 95 2.04 -10.18 -1.17
C VAL A 95 1.69 -8.82 -0.58
N ARG A 96 0.55 -8.26 -0.97
CA ARG A 96 0.09 -6.98 -0.45
C ARG A 96 0.00 -7.04 1.08
N MET A 97 -0.69 -8.05 1.62
CA MET A 97 -0.83 -8.26 3.06
C MET A 97 0.51 -8.45 3.78
N LEU A 98 1.46 -9.16 3.16
CA LEU A 98 2.82 -9.33 3.70
C LEU A 98 3.54 -7.98 3.79
N GLY A 99 3.47 -7.18 2.73
CA GLY A 99 4.05 -5.83 2.70
C GLY A 99 3.46 -4.91 3.76
N GLU A 100 2.14 -4.93 3.92
CA GLU A 100 1.43 -4.18 4.96
C GLU A 100 1.85 -4.63 6.37
N THR A 101 1.90 -5.93 6.60
CA THR A 101 2.33 -6.52 7.87
C THR A 101 3.76 -6.12 8.22
N LEU A 102 4.70 -6.26 7.28
CA LEU A 102 6.10 -5.88 7.49
C LEU A 102 6.24 -4.38 7.78
N THR A 103 5.47 -3.55 7.08
CA THR A 103 5.47 -2.09 7.32
C THR A 103 4.97 -1.77 8.73
N THR A 104 3.85 -2.36 9.17
CA THR A 104 3.32 -2.15 10.52
C THR A 104 4.30 -2.61 11.60
N HIS A 105 4.97 -3.76 11.42
CA HIS A 105 6.02 -4.21 12.33
C HIS A 105 7.20 -3.22 12.38
N ARG A 106 7.63 -2.72 11.22
CA ARG A 106 8.69 -1.71 11.14
C ARG A 106 8.29 -0.42 11.86
N VAL A 107 7.08 0.08 11.65
CA VAL A 107 6.58 1.28 12.35
C VAL A 107 6.55 1.05 13.86
N LYS A 108 6.02 -0.08 14.32
CA LYS A 108 6.03 -0.40 15.76
C LYS A 108 7.44 -0.38 16.35
N ALA A 109 8.39 -1.06 15.69
CA ALA A 109 9.80 -1.10 16.12
C ALA A 109 10.47 0.29 16.04
N MET A 110 10.11 1.09 15.04
CA MET A 110 10.63 2.44 14.84
C MET A 110 10.36 3.35 16.03
N PHE A 111 9.19 3.23 16.65
CA PHE A 111 8.77 4.05 17.79
C PHE A 111 9.26 3.51 19.16
N GLU A 112 9.96 2.37 19.19
CA GLU A 112 10.59 1.89 20.42
C GLU A 112 11.64 2.88 20.91
N GLY A 113 11.48 3.39 22.13
CA GLY A 113 12.40 4.37 22.73
C GLY A 113 12.24 5.80 22.21
N ARG A 114 11.19 6.10 21.43
CA ARG A 114 10.84 7.47 21.02
C ARG A 114 9.84 8.11 21.99
N GLU A 115 9.88 9.44 22.09
CA GLU A 115 8.93 10.23 22.87
C GLU A 115 7.62 10.40 22.09
N TRP A 116 6.79 9.35 22.07
CA TRP A 116 5.50 9.35 21.38
C TRP A 116 4.37 8.89 22.30
N ARG A 117 3.38 9.77 22.50
CA ARG A 117 2.17 9.50 23.26
C ARG A 117 1.09 8.99 22.30
N LYS A 118 1.01 7.67 22.14
CA LYS A 118 0.04 7.04 21.23
C LYS A 118 -1.36 6.89 21.83
N ASN A 119 -2.36 6.90 20.96
CA ASN A 119 -3.66 6.29 21.19
C ASN A 119 -3.71 4.87 20.61
N ASP A 120 -4.84 4.17 20.78
CA ASP A 120 -5.10 2.89 20.10
C ASP A 120 -5.08 3.07 18.58
N GLY A 121 -4.75 1.99 17.87
CA GLY A 121 -4.68 1.97 16.41
C GLY A 121 -6.04 2.13 15.75
N ALA A 122 -6.05 2.64 14.52
CA ALA A 122 -7.27 2.81 13.75
C ALA A 122 -7.81 1.45 13.30
N SER A 123 -9.13 1.33 13.20
CA SER A 123 -9.74 0.12 12.65
C SER A 123 -9.47 -0.01 11.14
N GLU A 124 -9.39 -1.23 10.64
CA GLU A 124 -9.26 -1.50 9.19
C GLU A 124 -10.35 -0.79 8.39
N ALA A 125 -11.61 -0.86 8.86
CA ALA A 125 -12.74 -0.19 8.22
C ALA A 125 -12.56 1.34 8.15
N ALA A 126 -12.00 1.98 9.19
CA ALA A 126 -11.72 3.41 9.17
C ALA A 126 -10.64 3.76 8.13
N ILE A 127 -9.56 2.96 8.09
CA ILE A 127 -8.47 3.12 7.11
C ILE A 127 -8.99 2.91 5.67
N GLU A 128 -9.87 1.95 5.43
CA GLU A 128 -10.53 1.76 4.13
C GLU A 128 -11.37 2.97 3.74
N GLN A 129 -12.15 3.54 4.68
CA GLN A 129 -12.93 4.75 4.44
C GLN A 129 -12.05 5.96 4.11
N LEU A 130 -10.88 6.07 4.74
CA LEU A 130 -9.89 7.10 4.41
C LEU A 130 -9.41 6.98 2.96
N GLY A 131 -9.14 5.75 2.52
CA GLY A 131 -8.75 5.45 1.14
C GLY A 131 -9.78 5.90 0.08
N ILE A 132 -11.07 5.96 0.45
CA ILE A 132 -12.14 6.41 -0.44
C ILE A 132 -12.18 7.94 -0.60
N VAL A 133 -11.81 8.69 0.45
CA VAL A 133 -11.95 10.16 0.44
C VAL A 133 -10.68 10.89 -0.01
N VAL A 134 -9.53 10.23 0.05
CA VAL A 134 -8.25 10.83 -0.30
C VAL A 134 -8.09 10.93 -1.83
N PRO A 135 -7.66 12.09 -2.37
CA PRO A 135 -7.55 12.27 -3.83
C PRO A 135 -6.26 11.67 -4.41
N PHE A 136 -5.52 10.88 -3.63
CA PHE A 136 -4.23 10.34 -4.02
C PHE A 136 -3.88 9.05 -3.26
N VAL A 137 -2.91 8.29 -3.77
CA VAL A 137 -2.42 7.08 -3.09
C VAL A 137 -1.62 7.46 -1.85
N LEU A 138 -2.14 7.13 -0.67
CA LEU A 138 -1.48 7.37 0.60
C LEU A 138 -0.22 6.50 0.76
N PRO A 139 0.86 7.03 1.36
CA PRO A 139 2.03 6.22 1.70
C PRO A 139 1.67 5.10 2.68
N GLN A 140 2.21 3.90 2.46
CA GLN A 140 1.94 2.75 3.32
C GLN A 140 2.41 2.97 4.76
N SER A 141 3.49 3.74 4.94
CA SER A 141 4.01 4.17 6.25
C SER A 141 3.02 5.05 7.02
N TYR A 142 2.24 5.89 6.35
CA TYR A 142 1.18 6.68 7.00
C TYR A 142 0.01 5.80 7.45
N LEU A 143 -0.44 4.88 6.59
CA LEU A 143 -1.48 3.92 6.95
C LEU A 143 -1.04 3.02 8.12
N ALA A 144 0.22 2.57 8.10
CA ALA A 144 0.82 1.82 9.19
C ALA A 144 0.94 2.63 10.49
N LEU A 145 1.25 3.94 10.41
CA LEU A 145 1.23 4.83 11.57
C LEU A 145 -0.18 4.94 12.17
N LEU A 146 -1.21 5.12 11.34
CA LEU A 146 -2.60 5.20 11.79
C LEU A 146 -3.08 3.86 12.42
N ALA A 147 -2.70 2.74 11.82
CA ALA A 147 -2.96 1.40 12.37
C ALA A 147 -2.22 1.16 13.70
N PHE A 148 -1.09 1.83 13.92
CA PHE A 148 -0.34 1.78 15.17
C PHE A 148 -0.87 2.79 16.22
N SER A 149 -1.34 3.96 15.78
CA SER A 149 -1.70 5.12 16.60
C SER A 149 -2.75 5.96 15.87
N ASN A 150 -4.03 5.82 16.21
CA ASN A 150 -5.10 6.65 15.69
C ASN A 150 -5.18 7.95 16.49
N SER A 151 -4.43 8.96 16.04
CA SER A 151 -3.97 10.09 16.84
C SER A 151 -2.82 9.74 17.79
N GLY A 152 -2.17 10.77 18.30
CA GLY A 152 -1.01 10.72 19.18
C GLY A 152 -0.20 12.00 19.06
N GLU A 153 0.74 12.20 19.96
CA GLU A 153 1.59 13.39 19.94
C GLU A 153 3.02 13.13 20.41
N GLY A 154 3.96 13.96 19.95
CA GLY A 154 5.36 13.89 20.36
C GLY A 154 6.25 14.89 19.65
N ASP A 155 7.54 14.85 20.00
CA ASP A 155 8.54 15.77 19.50
C ASP A 155 8.77 15.65 17.98
N LEU A 156 9.12 16.78 17.36
CA LEU A 156 9.78 16.84 16.07
C LEU A 156 11.16 17.50 16.22
N PRO A 157 12.20 17.00 15.55
CA PRO A 157 13.54 17.58 15.60
C PRO A 157 13.67 18.85 14.73
N VAL A 158 12.61 19.22 14.01
CA VAL A 158 12.52 20.39 13.15
C VAL A 158 11.23 21.14 13.47
N GLN A 159 11.16 22.42 13.13
CA GLN A 159 9.92 23.21 13.23
C GLN A 159 8.75 22.43 12.57
N PRO A 160 7.59 22.34 13.22
CA PRO A 160 7.14 23.13 14.38
C PRO A 160 7.50 22.55 15.78
N LEU A 161 8.49 21.64 15.85
CA LEU A 161 9.01 21.00 17.07
C LEU A 161 8.06 20.07 17.83
N TRP A 162 6.78 20.06 17.47
CA TRP A 162 5.77 19.17 18.04
C TRP A 162 4.83 18.69 16.94
N PHE A 163 4.47 17.41 16.98
CA PHE A 163 3.48 16.82 16.10
C PHE A 163 2.33 16.25 16.91
N VAL A 164 1.12 16.64 16.53
CA VAL A 164 -0.14 16.03 16.93
C VAL A 164 -0.74 15.39 15.69
N LEU A 165 -0.78 14.06 15.65
CA LEU A 165 -1.42 13.28 14.61
C LEU A 165 -2.94 13.37 14.78
N ASN A 166 -3.65 13.70 13.71
CA ASN A 166 -5.11 13.64 13.68
C ASN A 166 -5.57 12.17 13.62
N SER A 167 -6.74 11.89 14.21
CA SER A 167 -7.37 10.59 14.00
C SER A 167 -7.81 10.41 12.53
N VAL A 168 -8.01 9.18 12.09
CA VAL A 168 -8.57 8.87 10.77
C VAL A 168 -9.91 9.57 10.57
N GLU A 169 -10.73 9.60 11.60
CA GLU A 169 -12.03 10.25 11.62
C GLU A 169 -11.90 11.77 11.38
N ASP A 170 -10.98 12.44 12.08
CA ASP A 170 -10.73 13.88 11.91
C ASP A 170 -10.17 14.20 10.52
N VAL A 171 -9.30 13.34 9.99
CA VAL A 171 -8.75 13.49 8.63
C VAL A 171 -9.87 13.35 7.60
N ILE A 172 -10.76 12.36 7.74
CA ILE A 172 -11.92 12.18 6.87
C ILE A 172 -12.86 13.37 6.95
N GLU A 173 -13.15 13.85 8.16
CA GLU A 173 -14.01 15.02 8.37
C GLU A 173 -13.41 16.26 7.69
N THR A 174 -12.11 16.51 7.89
CA THR A 174 -11.40 17.63 7.28
C THR A 174 -11.37 17.52 5.75
N ALA A 175 -11.12 16.33 5.21
CA ALA A 175 -11.08 16.10 3.76
C ALA A 175 -12.45 16.27 3.09
N ARG A 176 -13.54 15.91 3.80
CA ARG A 176 -14.92 16.12 3.35
C ARG A 176 -15.39 17.56 3.58
N GLY A 177 -14.86 18.21 4.60
CA GLY A 177 -15.16 19.59 4.98
C GLY A 177 -14.71 20.58 3.90
N GLY A 178 -15.66 21.31 3.31
CA GLY A 178 -15.36 22.27 2.25
C GLY A 178 -14.50 23.46 2.72
N THR A 179 -14.68 23.87 3.98
CA THR A 179 -14.06 25.09 4.53
C THR A 179 -12.54 25.05 4.49
N PHE A 180 -11.91 23.92 4.84
CA PHE A 180 -10.45 23.84 4.85
C PHE A 180 -9.88 23.95 3.43
N LYS A 181 -10.48 23.22 2.49
CA LYS A 181 -10.10 23.23 1.08
C LYS A 181 -10.32 24.60 0.41
N GLU A 182 -11.26 25.39 0.92
CA GLU A 182 -11.52 26.77 0.45
C GLU A 182 -10.37 27.71 0.81
N PHE A 183 -9.87 27.66 2.05
CA PHE A 183 -8.78 28.54 2.51
C PHE A 183 -7.38 28.02 2.19
N PHE A 184 -7.19 26.71 2.15
CA PHE A 184 -5.89 26.06 1.97
C PHE A 184 -5.94 25.03 0.82
N PRO A 185 -6.21 25.47 -0.42
CA PRO A 185 -6.31 24.57 -1.55
C PRO A 185 -4.96 23.89 -1.84
N GLY A 186 -5.01 22.59 -2.12
CA GLY A 186 -3.82 21.81 -2.47
C GLY A 186 -3.06 21.23 -1.27
N PHE A 187 -3.62 21.28 -0.06
CA PHE A 187 -3.08 20.57 1.10
C PHE A 187 -4.02 19.47 1.58
N PHE A 188 -3.44 18.38 2.06
CA PHE A 188 -4.17 17.32 2.76
C PHE A 188 -3.63 17.18 4.18
N VAL A 189 -4.37 17.73 5.15
CA VAL A 189 -3.95 17.81 6.55
C VAL A 189 -4.01 16.46 7.22
N ILE A 190 -2.94 16.14 7.94
CA ILE A 190 -2.78 14.90 8.70
C ILE A 190 -2.56 15.15 10.19
N GLY A 191 -2.35 16.40 10.59
CA GLY A 191 -2.11 16.75 11.97
C GLY A 191 -1.84 18.23 12.15
N SER A 192 -1.30 18.58 13.31
CA SER A 192 -0.94 19.95 13.68
C SER A 192 0.23 19.97 14.65
N ASN A 193 0.66 21.16 15.07
CA ASN A 193 1.54 21.33 16.23
C ASN A 193 0.76 21.49 17.56
N GLY A 194 -0.58 21.39 17.54
CA GLY A 194 -1.45 21.67 18.69
C GLY A 194 -1.65 23.17 19.02
N ALA A 195 -1.06 24.07 18.23
CA ALA A 195 -1.00 25.51 18.50
C ALA A 195 -1.14 26.38 17.23
N GLY A 196 -2.01 25.98 16.30
CA GLY A 196 -2.41 26.82 15.15
C GLY A 196 -1.68 26.55 13.83
N GLU A 197 -0.66 25.69 13.82
CA GLU A 197 -0.01 25.25 12.57
C GLU A 197 -0.54 23.87 12.17
N ALA A 198 -0.98 23.73 10.92
CA ALA A 198 -1.34 22.44 10.33
C ALA A 198 -0.10 21.76 9.76
N ILE A 199 -0.08 20.42 9.82
CA ILE A 199 0.91 19.58 9.12
C ILE A 199 0.18 18.77 8.05
N ALA A 200 0.67 18.83 6.82
CA ALA A 200 -0.05 18.31 5.65
C ALA A 200 0.88 17.74 4.57
N PHE A 201 0.30 16.88 3.73
CA PHE A 201 0.85 16.62 2.41
C PHE A 201 0.61 17.84 1.50
N ASP A 202 1.66 18.30 0.82
CA ASP A 202 1.56 19.31 -0.24
C ASP A 202 1.23 18.63 -1.58
N LEU A 203 -0.01 18.82 -2.04
CA LEU A 203 -0.54 18.27 -3.29
C LEU A 203 -0.34 19.22 -4.48
N ARG A 204 0.19 20.44 -4.26
CA ARG A 204 0.48 21.40 -5.34
C ARG A 204 1.68 20.95 -6.17
N LEU A 205 2.56 20.13 -5.58
CA LEU A 205 3.74 19.55 -6.23
C LEU A 205 3.43 18.16 -6.76
N THR A 206 3.81 17.90 -8.02
CA THR A 206 3.69 16.58 -8.64
C THR A 206 4.88 15.71 -8.24
N GLY A 207 4.65 14.52 -7.67
CA GLY A 207 5.72 13.60 -7.27
C GLY A 207 5.58 13.06 -5.84
N SER A 208 6.65 13.17 -5.03
CA SER A 208 6.80 12.52 -3.72
C SER A 208 5.87 13.03 -2.60
N ARG A 209 5.06 14.08 -2.88
CA ARG A 209 4.12 14.71 -1.93
C ARG A 209 4.81 15.05 -0.59
N PRO A 210 5.60 16.14 -0.55
CA PRO A 210 6.34 16.50 0.65
C PRO A 210 5.41 16.83 1.82
N ILE A 211 5.94 16.69 3.02
CA ILE A 211 5.28 17.08 4.26
C ILE A 211 5.70 18.51 4.60
N VAL A 212 4.70 19.35 4.86
CA VAL A 212 4.87 20.76 5.20
C VAL A 212 4.11 21.12 6.47
N ALA A 213 4.55 22.16 7.17
CA ALA A 213 3.73 22.89 8.14
C ALA A 213 3.27 24.21 7.53
N PHE A 214 2.13 24.73 7.98
CA PHE A 214 1.71 26.10 7.68
C PHE A 214 0.77 26.66 8.76
N ASP A 215 0.81 27.98 8.92
CA ASP A 215 -0.07 28.71 9.84
C ASP A 215 -1.51 28.74 9.32
N MET A 216 -2.45 28.14 10.07
CA MET A 216 -3.87 28.10 9.70
C MET A 216 -4.58 29.47 9.85
N THR A 217 -3.89 30.49 10.36
CA THR A 217 -4.39 31.85 10.48
C THR A 217 -3.83 32.80 9.41
N ASN A 218 -2.84 32.34 8.63
CA ASN A 218 -2.27 33.09 7.51
C ASN A 218 -2.61 32.43 6.16
N ILE A 219 -3.50 33.06 5.41
CA ILE A 219 -3.92 32.59 4.08
C ILE A 219 -2.88 32.86 2.99
N ASP A 220 -1.82 33.64 3.27
CA ASP A 220 -0.71 33.80 2.36
C ASP A 220 0.24 32.59 2.46
N LEU A 221 0.00 31.62 1.59
CA LEU A 221 0.72 30.35 1.54
C LEU A 221 2.17 30.49 1.12
N ASP A 222 2.53 31.54 0.38
CA ASP A 222 3.91 31.75 -0.05
C ASP A 222 4.80 32.18 1.12
N GLU A 223 4.20 32.78 2.15
CA GLU A 223 4.87 33.21 3.38
C GLU A 223 4.75 32.20 4.53
N SER A 224 3.70 31.36 4.55
CA SER A 224 3.40 30.50 5.70
C SER A 224 3.84 29.05 5.58
N VAL A 225 4.14 28.56 4.37
CA VAL A 225 4.48 27.13 4.15
C VAL A 225 5.93 26.84 4.48
N LEU A 226 6.14 25.97 5.45
CA LEU A 226 7.43 25.48 5.88
C LEU A 226 7.63 24.00 5.47
N PRO A 227 8.62 23.68 4.62
CA PRO A 227 8.97 22.30 4.32
C PRO A 227 9.51 21.57 5.55
N ILE A 228 9.00 20.36 5.80
CA ILE A 228 9.45 19.49 6.91
C ILE A 228 10.24 18.31 6.35
N ALA A 229 9.66 17.59 5.38
CA ALA A 229 10.25 16.38 4.82
C ALA A 229 9.89 16.21 3.33
N PRO A 230 10.76 15.56 2.54
CA PRO A 230 10.51 15.36 1.10
C PRO A 230 9.35 14.39 0.79
N ASP A 231 8.98 13.55 1.75
CA ASP A 231 7.88 12.60 1.70
C ASP A 231 7.54 12.12 3.13
N PHE A 232 6.51 11.27 3.25
CA PHE A 232 6.10 10.74 4.54
C PHE A 232 7.09 9.70 5.12
N ASP A 233 7.81 8.96 4.28
CA ASP A 233 8.79 7.98 4.73
C ASP A 233 9.98 8.65 5.44
N ALA A 234 10.39 9.83 4.96
CA ALA A 234 11.35 10.67 5.65
C ALA A 234 10.75 11.33 6.90
N PHE A 235 9.48 11.76 6.85
CA PHE A 235 8.80 12.39 7.99
C PHE A 235 8.63 11.45 9.18
N ILE A 236 8.19 10.21 8.96
CA ILE A 236 7.95 9.26 10.06
C ILE A 236 9.24 8.92 10.83
N GLU A 237 10.40 9.00 10.19
CA GLU A 237 11.70 8.82 10.84
C GLU A 237 12.05 9.96 11.83
N MET A 238 11.36 11.10 11.74
CA MET A 238 11.53 12.26 12.61
C MET A 238 10.62 12.23 13.84
N ILE A 239 9.44 11.61 13.75
CA ILE A 239 8.41 11.68 14.81
C ILE A 239 8.92 11.07 16.12
N GLY A 240 8.68 11.78 17.23
CA GLY A 240 9.03 11.36 18.59
C GLY A 240 10.53 11.49 18.90
N ARG A 241 11.24 12.32 18.13
CA ARG A 241 12.65 12.65 18.36
C ARG A 241 12.79 14.13 18.70
N SER A 242 13.53 14.42 19.76
CA SER A 242 13.89 15.79 20.12
C SER A 242 14.93 16.36 19.15
N ALA A 243 15.00 17.68 19.03
CA ALA A 243 16.11 18.35 18.37
C ALA A 243 17.40 18.17 19.19
N ASP A 244 18.51 17.81 18.54
CA ASP A 244 19.84 17.72 19.16
C ASP A 244 20.37 19.09 19.63
#